data_AF-A0A558C1Q7-F1
#
_entry.id   AF-A0A558C1Q7-F1
#
_cell.length_a   1.000
_cell.length_b   1.000
_cell.length_c   1.000
_cell.angle_alpha   90.00
_cell.angle_beta   90.00
_cell.angle_gamma   90.00
#
_symmetry.space_group_name_H-M   'P 1'
#
loop_
_entity.id
_entity.type
_entity.pdbx_description
1 polymer ?
#
loop_
_entity_poly.entity_id
_entity_poly.type
_entity_poly.pdbx_seq_one_letter_code
_entity_poly.pdbx_strand_id
1 'polypeptide(L)'
;MSSGEEVPVSNLLSPDGYLLTWQGKQLELPYRIYFQEPALGAEQLLTDRQRQLLQCLYLRHHDGFVRQRYLQQLLASAELEAFTTPFTFSLLSDYVQEILEVLAAHLAPALLPSYVRLIGENPRYWSQTQGRVASYWDIYYRTGRRGSPQFRHYVGNRLLKKLRAALQENASN
;
A
#
# COMPACT_ATOMS: atom_id res chain seq x y z
N MET A 1 -29.34 16.48 -2.77
CA MET A 1 -28.61 17.60 -2.14
C MET A 1 -28.65 17.36 -0.64
N SER A 2 -27.66 16.63 -0.10
CA SER A 2 -27.53 16.43 1.35
C SER A 2 -26.75 17.61 1.90
N SER A 3 -27.26 18.23 2.95
CA SER A 3 -26.63 19.27 3.75
C SER A 3 -25.18 18.91 4.06
N GLY A 4 -24.25 19.81 3.76
CA GLY A 4 -22.85 19.69 4.12
C GLY A 4 -22.71 19.86 5.63
N GLU A 5 -22.86 18.77 6.38
CA GLU A 5 -22.35 18.72 7.74
C GLU A 5 -20.82 18.76 7.67
N GLU A 6 -20.23 19.74 8.36
CA GLU A 6 -18.79 19.78 8.59
C GLU A 6 -18.42 18.62 9.52
N VAL A 7 -17.92 17.53 8.94
CA VAL A 7 -17.39 16.40 9.72
C VAL A 7 -15.95 16.73 10.11
N PRO A 8 -15.60 16.74 11.41
CA PRO A 8 -14.22 16.97 11.84
C PRO A 8 -13.27 15.95 11.20
N VAL A 9 -12.17 16.42 10.62
CA VAL A 9 -11.16 15.57 9.95
C VAL A 9 -10.64 14.47 10.89
N SER A 10 -10.55 14.74 12.19
CA SER A 10 -10.17 13.78 13.23
C SER A 10 -11.09 12.56 13.31
N ASN A 11 -12.37 12.70 12.95
CA ASN A 11 -13.33 11.61 12.96
C ASN A 11 -13.26 10.75 11.69
N LEU A 12 -12.51 11.22 10.69
CA LEU A 12 -12.35 10.57 9.39
C LEU A 12 -10.95 9.94 9.21
N LEU A 13 -10.12 9.99 10.25
CA LEU A 13 -8.85 9.30 10.36
C LEU A 13 -8.95 8.27 11.47
N SER A 14 -8.38 7.09 11.25
CA SER A 14 -8.13 6.18 12.36
C SER A 14 -7.19 6.84 13.37
N PRO A 15 -7.38 6.61 14.69
CA PRO A 15 -6.47 7.13 15.71
C PRO A 15 -5.07 6.50 15.62
N ASP A 16 -4.95 5.37 14.91
CA ASP A 16 -3.68 4.68 14.72
C ASP A 16 -2.97 5.15 13.43
N GLY A 17 -1.64 5.10 13.47
CA GLY A 17 -0.77 5.40 12.35
C GLY A 17 0.53 4.61 12.40
N TYR A 18 1.29 4.66 11.31
CA TYR A 18 2.66 4.17 11.28
C TYR A 18 3.61 5.36 11.20
N LEU A 19 4.50 5.47 12.18
CA LEU A 19 5.65 6.36 12.07
C LEU A 19 6.80 5.62 11.40
N LEU A 20 7.26 6.14 10.28
CA LEU A 20 8.28 5.53 9.44
C LEU A 20 9.25 6.57 8.89
N THR A 21 10.49 6.15 8.67
CA THR A 21 11.52 6.96 8.03
C THR A 21 11.44 6.78 6.52
N TRP A 22 11.33 7.85 5.75
CA TRP A 22 11.48 7.80 4.30
C TRP A 22 12.46 8.89 3.84
N GLN A 23 13.53 8.47 3.18
CA GLN A 23 14.62 9.33 2.75
C GLN A 23 15.20 10.19 3.89
N GLY A 24 15.37 9.57 5.06
CA GLY A 24 15.87 10.23 6.27
C GLY A 24 14.88 11.16 6.97
N LYS A 25 13.64 11.29 6.50
CA LYS A 25 12.59 12.10 7.15
C LYS A 25 11.54 11.22 7.81
N GLN A 26 11.05 11.66 8.97
CA GLN A 26 9.90 11.02 9.60
C GLN A 26 8.62 11.33 8.82
N LEU A 27 7.84 10.29 8.55
CA LEU A 27 6.56 10.34 7.89
C LEU A 27 5.55 9.59 8.75
N GLU A 28 4.42 10.23 9.03
CA GLU A 28 3.27 9.59 9.65
C GLU A 28 2.31 9.12 8.57
N LEU A 29 2.06 7.82 8.55
CA LEU A 29 1.21 7.17 7.56
C LEU A 29 -0.09 6.72 8.24
N PRO A 30 -1.25 7.31 7.90
CA PRO A 30 -2.51 7.06 8.61
C PRO A 30 -2.92 5.60 8.47
N TYR A 31 -3.45 4.96 9.51
CA TYR A 31 -3.88 3.55 9.42
C TYR A 31 -5.01 3.37 8.40
N ARG A 32 -6.10 4.13 8.58
CA ARG A 32 -7.25 4.18 7.67
C ARG A 32 -7.78 5.60 7.55
N ILE A 33 -8.39 5.88 6.41
CA ILE A 33 -9.18 7.08 6.17
C ILE A 33 -10.62 6.70 5.79
N TYR A 34 -11.54 7.62 6.06
CA TYR A 34 -12.98 7.49 5.81
C TYR A 34 -13.54 8.66 4.97
N PHE A 35 -12.66 9.41 4.29
CA PHE A 35 -13.07 10.50 3.39
C PHE A 35 -13.93 9.97 2.24
N GLN A 36 -15.00 10.69 1.92
CA GLN A 36 -15.75 10.48 0.69
C GLN A 36 -14.88 10.83 -0.51
N GLU A 37 -15.06 10.09 -1.60
CA GLU A 37 -14.32 10.36 -2.83
C GLU A 37 -14.63 11.74 -3.39
N PRO A 38 -13.67 12.37 -4.10
CA PRO A 38 -13.91 13.66 -4.73
C PRO A 38 -15.01 13.54 -5.78
N ALA A 39 -15.67 14.66 -6.07
CA ALA A 39 -16.63 14.71 -7.17
C ALA A 39 -15.97 14.28 -8.49
N LEU A 40 -16.75 13.61 -9.35
CA LEU A 40 -16.29 13.16 -10.65
C LEU A 40 -15.68 14.34 -11.43
N GLY A 41 -14.46 14.14 -11.95
CA GLY A 41 -13.73 15.15 -12.71
C GLY A 41 -12.88 16.13 -11.87
N ALA A 42 -13.05 16.18 -10.54
CA ALA A 42 -12.26 17.08 -9.70
C ALA A 42 -10.74 16.83 -9.80
N GLU A 43 -10.34 15.57 -10.00
CA GLU A 43 -8.93 15.17 -10.15
C GLU A 43 -8.27 15.65 -11.45
N GLN A 44 -9.06 16.06 -12.45
CA GLN A 44 -8.54 16.55 -13.73
C GLN A 44 -7.91 17.93 -13.60
N LEU A 45 -8.28 18.68 -12.54
CA LEU A 45 -7.72 20.00 -12.24
C LEU A 45 -6.39 19.91 -11.48
N LEU A 46 -6.00 18.72 -11.03
CA LEU A 46 -4.78 18.51 -10.26
C LEU A 46 -3.58 18.34 -11.18
N THR A 47 -2.44 18.88 -10.78
CA THR A 47 -1.14 18.50 -11.34
C THR A 47 -0.86 17.02 -11.08
N ASP A 48 0.03 16.40 -11.85
CA ASP A 48 0.35 14.97 -11.68
C ASP A 48 0.81 14.65 -10.26
N ARG A 49 1.67 15.51 -9.70
CA ARG A 49 2.13 15.37 -8.31
C ARG A 49 0.98 15.46 -7.30
N GLN A 50 0.05 16.40 -7.46
CA GLN A 50 -1.12 16.53 -6.58
C GLN A 50 -2.06 15.32 -6.72
N ARG A 51 -2.23 14.82 -7.93
CA ARG A 51 -3.02 13.61 -8.20
C ARG A 51 -2.42 12.38 -7.54
N GLN A 52 -1.10 12.21 -7.62
CA GLN A 52 -0.41 11.10 -6.93
C GLN A 52 -0.50 11.22 -5.41
N LEU A 53 -0.43 12.43 -4.84
CA LEU A 53 -0.66 12.65 -3.41
C LEU A 53 -2.07 12.21 -2.99
N LEU A 54 -3.08 12.60 -3.77
CA LEU A 54 -4.47 12.20 -3.54
C LEU A 54 -4.64 10.67 -3.65
N GLN A 55 -4.10 10.06 -4.71
CA GLN A 55 -4.12 8.61 -4.91
C GLN A 55 -3.47 7.88 -3.73
N CYS A 56 -2.31 8.36 -3.25
CA CYS A 56 -1.63 7.83 -2.06
C CYS A 56 -2.52 7.85 -0.82
N LEU A 57 -3.22 8.97 -0.58
CA LEU A 57 -4.17 9.10 0.51
C LEU A 57 -5.26 8.02 0.41
N TYR A 58 -5.86 7.84 -0.78
CA TYR A 58 -6.89 6.81 -1.01
C TYR A 58 -6.40 5.36 -0.97
N LEU A 59 -5.09 5.10 -1.04
CA LEU A 59 -4.55 3.77 -0.71
C LEU A 59 -4.78 3.40 0.76
N ARG A 60 -5.12 4.36 1.63
CA ARG A 60 -5.48 4.14 3.04
C ARG A 60 -6.98 4.10 3.28
N HIS A 61 -7.81 4.17 2.24
CA HIS A 61 -9.26 4.15 2.40
C HIS A 61 -9.75 2.84 3.03
N HIS A 62 -10.85 2.87 3.77
CA HIS A 62 -11.40 1.67 4.41
C HIS A 62 -11.91 0.64 3.37
N ASP A 63 -12.50 1.11 2.27
CA ASP A 63 -12.97 0.26 1.17
C ASP A 63 -11.80 -0.31 0.33
N GLY A 64 -11.82 -1.63 0.11
CA GLY A 64 -10.84 -2.35 -0.72
C GLY A 64 -10.96 -2.05 -2.21
N PHE A 65 -12.18 -1.83 -2.72
CA PHE A 65 -12.41 -1.51 -4.13
C PHE A 65 -11.84 -0.14 -4.48
N VAL A 66 -12.03 0.84 -3.58
CA VAL A 66 -11.43 2.18 -3.70
C VAL A 66 -9.91 2.08 -3.75
N ARG A 67 -9.29 1.39 -2.78
CA ARG A 67 -7.83 1.20 -2.74
C ARG A 67 -7.27 0.56 -4.01
N GLN A 68 -7.91 -0.51 -4.50
CA GLN A 68 -7.48 -1.19 -5.71
C GLN A 68 -7.53 -0.26 -6.92
N ARG A 69 -8.63 0.49 -7.10
CA ARG A 69 -8.78 1.44 -8.22
C ARG A 69 -7.73 2.54 -8.16
N TYR A 70 -7.54 3.19 -7.01
CA TYR A 70 -6.52 4.25 -6.88
C TYR A 70 -5.10 3.70 -7.04
N LEU A 71 -4.83 2.45 -6.63
CA LEU A 71 -3.54 1.81 -6.91
C LEU A 71 -3.32 1.64 -8.42
N GLN A 72 -4.32 1.15 -9.14
CA GLN A 72 -4.23 0.98 -10.60
C GLN A 72 -4.03 2.32 -11.31
N GLN A 73 -4.75 3.36 -10.90
CA GLN A 73 -4.58 4.71 -11.45
C GLN A 73 -3.19 5.28 -11.16
N LEU A 74 -2.69 5.10 -9.93
CA LEU A 74 -1.35 5.55 -9.54
C LEU A 74 -0.29 4.87 -10.40
N LEU A 75 -0.35 3.54 -10.53
CA LEU A 75 0.62 2.74 -11.30
C LEU A 75 0.51 2.92 -12.82
N ALA A 76 -0.57 3.53 -13.32
CA ALA A 76 -0.70 3.92 -14.72
C ALA A 76 0.02 5.24 -15.05
N SER A 77 0.53 5.97 -14.04
CA SER A 77 1.31 7.20 -14.25
C SER A 77 2.64 6.88 -14.93
N ALA A 78 3.08 7.74 -15.85
CA ALA A 78 4.34 7.57 -16.56
C ALA A 78 5.56 7.57 -15.62
N GLU A 79 5.53 8.43 -14.59
CA GLU A 79 6.56 8.50 -13.57
C GLU A 79 5.92 8.51 -12.18
N LEU A 80 6.48 7.71 -11.27
CA LEU A 80 6.03 7.67 -9.88
C LEU A 80 6.92 8.57 -9.03
N GLU A 81 6.28 9.48 -8.32
CA GLU A 81 6.94 10.31 -7.32
C GLU A 81 7.47 9.44 -6.17
N ALA A 82 8.63 9.81 -5.62
CA ALA A 82 9.27 9.00 -4.59
C ALA A 82 8.44 8.88 -3.31
N PHE A 83 7.60 9.89 -3.00
CA PHE A 83 6.71 9.86 -1.82
C PHE A 83 5.61 8.80 -1.92
N THR A 84 5.38 8.20 -3.10
CA THR A 84 4.37 7.14 -3.28
C THR A 84 4.78 5.83 -2.59
N THR A 85 6.08 5.63 -2.38
CA THR A 85 6.66 4.36 -1.92
C THR A 85 6.11 3.89 -0.56
N PRO A 86 6.07 4.70 0.51
CA PRO A 86 5.48 4.25 1.77
C PRO A 86 4.01 3.83 1.68
N PHE A 87 3.24 4.48 0.80
CA PHE A 87 1.82 4.21 0.63
C PHE A 87 1.58 2.92 -0.13
N THR A 88 2.26 2.73 -1.27
CA THR A 88 2.17 1.49 -2.06
C THR A 88 2.75 0.30 -1.29
N PHE A 89 3.83 0.50 -0.52
CA PHE A 89 4.39 -0.54 0.33
C PHE A 89 3.40 -0.97 1.43
N SER A 90 2.66 -0.04 2.02
CA SER A 90 1.73 -0.36 3.09
C SER A 90 0.63 -1.37 2.68
N LEU A 91 0.30 -1.41 1.40
CA LEU A 91 -0.64 -2.38 0.81
C LEU A 91 -0.10 -3.82 0.78
N LEU A 92 1.21 -4.04 0.96
CA LEU A 92 1.74 -5.39 1.18
C LEU A 92 1.18 -6.04 2.44
N SER A 93 0.82 -5.21 3.42
CA SER A 93 0.22 -5.62 4.69
C SER A 93 -1.30 -5.55 4.66
N ASP A 94 -1.91 -5.62 3.47
CA ASP A 94 -3.36 -5.67 3.28
C ASP A 94 -3.85 -7.12 3.21
N TYR A 95 -5.10 -7.36 3.58
CA TYR A 95 -5.70 -8.69 3.52
C TYR A 95 -6.37 -8.98 2.16
N VAL A 96 -6.51 -7.95 1.30
CA VAL A 96 -7.16 -8.07 -0.02
C VAL A 96 -6.18 -8.61 -1.05
N GLN A 97 -6.40 -9.85 -1.50
CA GLN A 97 -5.49 -10.54 -2.43
C GLN A 97 -5.37 -9.83 -3.78
N GLU A 98 -6.44 -9.23 -4.29
CA GLU A 98 -6.51 -8.55 -5.58
C GLU A 98 -5.57 -7.34 -5.63
N ILE A 99 -5.45 -6.60 -4.52
CA ILE A 99 -4.50 -5.48 -4.39
C ILE A 99 -3.06 -6.01 -4.46
N LEU A 100 -2.78 -7.14 -3.81
CA LEU A 100 -1.46 -7.75 -3.86
C LEU A 100 -1.09 -8.25 -5.26
N GLU A 101 -2.06 -8.75 -6.04
CA GLU A 101 -1.82 -9.11 -7.45
C GLU A 101 -1.49 -7.88 -8.31
N VAL A 102 -2.18 -6.75 -8.10
CA VAL A 102 -1.84 -5.48 -8.78
C VAL A 102 -0.41 -5.05 -8.43
N LEU A 103 -0.01 -5.11 -7.15
CA LEU A 103 1.37 -4.83 -6.75
C LEU A 103 2.37 -5.80 -7.37
N ALA A 104 2.05 -7.10 -7.40
CA ALA A 104 2.95 -8.12 -7.94
C ALA A 104 3.26 -7.91 -9.42
N ALA A 105 2.27 -7.47 -10.20
CA ALA A 105 2.44 -7.14 -11.62
C ALA A 105 3.42 -5.96 -11.85
N HIS A 106 3.52 -5.03 -10.91
CA HIS A 106 4.31 -3.78 -11.07
C HIS A 106 5.57 -3.73 -10.22
N LEU A 107 5.80 -4.71 -9.33
CA LEU A 107 6.89 -4.68 -8.36
C LEU A 107 8.29 -4.62 -9.04
N ALA A 108 8.50 -5.35 -10.14
CA ALA A 108 9.84 -5.56 -10.70
C ALA A 108 10.53 -4.30 -11.25
N PRO A 109 9.88 -3.48 -12.12
CA PRO A 109 10.58 -2.40 -12.81
C PRO A 109 10.62 -1.08 -12.04
N ALA A 110 9.54 -0.75 -11.31
CA ALA A 110 9.37 0.61 -10.76
C ALA A 110 9.52 0.70 -9.24
N LEU A 111 9.04 -0.31 -8.50
CA LEU A 111 8.89 -0.20 -7.04
C LEU A 111 10.01 -0.88 -6.25
N LEU A 112 10.63 -1.92 -6.81
CA LEU A 112 11.55 -2.79 -6.07
C LEU A 112 12.73 -2.04 -5.41
N PRO A 113 13.48 -1.15 -6.10
CA PRO A 113 14.59 -0.44 -5.46
C PRO A 113 14.11 0.47 -4.32
N SER A 114 13.00 1.16 -4.52
CA SER A 114 12.41 2.04 -3.50
C SER A 114 11.92 1.26 -2.28
N TYR A 115 11.36 0.07 -2.48
CA TYR A 115 10.94 -0.82 -1.40
C TYR A 115 12.14 -1.34 -0.61
N VAL A 116 13.23 -1.71 -1.28
CA VAL A 116 14.48 -2.11 -0.61
C VAL A 116 15.00 -0.98 0.28
N ARG A 117 15.03 0.25 -0.23
CA ARG A 117 15.43 1.42 0.57
C ARG A 117 14.52 1.60 1.79
N LEU A 118 13.20 1.56 1.60
CA LEU A 118 12.25 1.74 2.69
C LEU A 118 12.44 0.67 3.78
N ILE A 119 12.70 -0.58 3.38
CA ILE A 119 12.99 -1.67 4.32
C ILE A 119 14.26 -1.40 5.11
N GLY A 120 15.33 -0.94 4.45
CA GLY A 120 16.59 -0.57 5.11
C GLY A 120 16.42 0.54 6.15
N GLU A 121 15.58 1.53 5.85
CA GLU A 121 15.25 2.62 6.79
C GLU A 121 14.27 2.18 7.90
N ASN A 122 13.54 1.06 7.74
CA ASN A 122 12.47 0.63 8.64
C ASN A 122 12.40 -0.90 8.89
N PRO A 123 13.45 -1.52 9.47
CA PRO A 123 13.49 -2.98 9.66
C PRO A 123 12.35 -3.53 10.54
N ARG A 124 11.89 -2.76 11.53
CA ARG A 124 10.74 -3.14 12.37
C ARG A 124 9.44 -3.16 11.57
N TYR A 125 9.22 -2.17 10.70
CA TYR A 125 8.03 -2.11 9.86
C TYR A 125 8.00 -3.25 8.83
N TRP A 126 9.17 -3.62 8.31
CA TRP A 126 9.32 -4.79 7.45
C TRP A 126 8.93 -6.09 8.17
N SER A 127 9.44 -6.32 9.37
CA SER A 127 9.09 -7.49 10.17
C SER A 127 7.58 -7.59 10.43
N GLN A 128 6.93 -6.47 10.77
CA GLN A 128 5.48 -6.41 10.95
C GLN A 128 4.72 -6.73 9.65
N THR A 129 5.18 -6.21 8.52
CA THR A 129 4.59 -6.49 7.21
C THR A 129 4.63 -7.98 6.89
N GLN A 130 5.77 -8.64 7.13
CA GLN A 130 5.91 -10.09 6.96
C GLN A 130 4.93 -10.87 7.85
N GLY A 131 4.80 -10.48 9.12
CA GLY A 131 3.88 -11.11 10.08
C GLY A 131 2.42 -10.97 9.66
N ARG A 132 2.01 -9.81 9.16
CA ARG A 132 0.64 -9.56 8.68
C ARG A 132 0.29 -10.39 7.46
N VAL A 133 1.18 -10.47 6.46
CA VAL A 133 0.99 -11.31 5.28
C VAL A 133 0.76 -12.77 5.67
N ALA A 134 1.54 -13.30 6.61
CA ALA A 134 1.36 -14.65 7.12
C ALA A 134 0.04 -14.81 7.88
N SER A 135 -0.29 -13.86 8.76
CA SER A 135 -1.50 -13.89 9.60
C SER A 135 -2.78 -13.82 8.77
N TYR A 136 -2.83 -12.96 7.75
CA TYR A 136 -3.98 -12.87 6.86
C TYR A 136 -4.14 -14.11 6.00
N TRP A 137 -3.03 -14.69 5.53
CA TRP A 137 -3.13 -15.97 4.88
C TRP A 137 -3.72 -17.04 5.81
N ASP A 138 -3.27 -17.08 7.06
CA ASP A 138 -3.75 -18.05 8.04
C ASP A 138 -5.26 -17.92 8.28
N ILE A 139 -5.73 -16.69 8.52
CA ILE A 139 -7.13 -16.40 8.85
C ILE A 139 -8.06 -16.70 7.67
N TYR A 140 -7.69 -16.31 6.45
CA TYR A 140 -8.61 -16.35 5.31
C TYR A 140 -8.47 -17.59 4.42
N TYR A 141 -7.29 -18.22 4.38
CA TYR A 141 -6.99 -19.26 3.39
C TYR A 141 -6.50 -20.59 3.98
N ARG A 142 -6.02 -20.65 5.25
CA ARG A 142 -5.46 -21.89 5.83
C ARG A 142 -6.46 -23.04 5.82
N THR A 143 -7.74 -22.79 6.11
CA THR A 143 -8.75 -23.84 6.22
C THR A 143 -9.11 -24.47 4.86
N GLY A 144 -8.49 -24.03 3.76
CA GLY A 144 -8.45 -24.81 2.52
C GLY A 144 -9.79 -24.94 1.79
N ARG A 145 -10.66 -23.92 1.84
CA ARG A 145 -11.84 -23.88 0.96
C ARG A 145 -11.39 -23.98 -0.50
N ARG A 146 -12.18 -24.65 -1.35
CA ARG A 146 -11.85 -24.92 -2.76
C ARG A 146 -11.34 -23.65 -3.45
N GLY A 147 -10.11 -23.67 -3.95
CA GLY A 147 -9.46 -22.53 -4.61
C GLY A 147 -8.51 -21.70 -3.73
N SER A 148 -8.41 -21.98 -2.43
CA SER A 148 -7.48 -21.27 -1.53
C SER A 148 -6.02 -21.60 -1.87
N PRO A 149 -5.14 -20.60 -2.06
CA PRO A 149 -3.74 -20.86 -2.34
C PRO A 149 -3.04 -21.41 -1.10
N GLN A 150 -2.19 -22.42 -1.27
CA GLN A 150 -1.21 -22.77 -0.24
C GLN A 150 -0.28 -21.58 0.03
N PHE A 151 0.21 -21.40 1.25
CA PHE A 151 1.03 -20.22 1.60
C PHE A 151 2.23 -20.02 0.66
N ARG A 152 2.86 -21.10 0.18
CA ARG A 152 3.95 -21.03 -0.80
C ARG A 152 3.56 -20.41 -2.15
N HIS A 153 2.28 -20.47 -2.52
CA HIS A 153 1.72 -19.94 -3.76
C HIS A 153 0.92 -18.65 -3.54
N TYR A 154 0.62 -18.29 -2.30
CA TYR A 154 -0.06 -17.05 -1.96
C TYR A 154 0.77 -15.84 -2.44
N VAL A 155 0.10 -14.90 -3.12
CA VAL A 155 0.75 -13.73 -3.74
C VAL A 155 1.54 -12.90 -2.74
N GLY A 156 1.02 -12.71 -1.52
CA GLY A 156 1.75 -12.02 -0.46
C GLY A 156 3.10 -12.68 -0.17
N ASN A 157 3.15 -14.00 -0.04
CA ASN A 157 4.41 -14.71 0.18
C ASN A 157 5.35 -14.65 -1.02
N ARG A 158 4.82 -14.67 -2.26
CA ARG A 158 5.64 -14.47 -3.48
C ARG A 158 6.31 -13.09 -3.48
N LEU A 159 5.56 -12.04 -3.15
CA LEU A 159 6.06 -10.67 -2.98
C LEU A 159 7.16 -10.61 -1.91
N LEU A 160 6.92 -11.19 -0.73
CA LEU A 160 7.91 -11.21 0.35
C LEU A 160 9.21 -11.92 -0.06
N LYS A 161 9.11 -13.04 -0.78
CA LYS A 161 10.31 -13.76 -1.29
C LYS A 161 11.11 -12.90 -2.27
N LYS A 162 10.44 -12.21 -3.19
CA LYS A 162 11.09 -11.32 -4.15
C LYS A 162 11.83 -10.16 -3.46
N LEU A 163 11.22 -9.57 -2.43
CA LEU A 163 11.85 -8.53 -1.62
C LEU A 163 13.07 -9.06 -0.85
N ARG A 164 12.98 -10.26 -0.25
CA ARG A 164 14.12 -10.88 0.45
C ARG A 164 15.30 -11.15 -0.48
N ALA A 165 15.04 -11.64 -1.69
CA ALA A 165 16.09 -11.86 -2.70
C ALA A 165 16.79 -10.53 -3.05
N ALA A 166 16.00 -9.48 -3.34
CA ALA A 166 16.56 -8.15 -3.64
C ALA A 166 17.37 -7.55 -2.47
N LEU A 167 16.95 -7.77 -1.22
CA LEU A 167 17.70 -7.35 -0.04
C LEU A 167 19.06 -8.07 0.08
N GLN A 168 19.10 -9.37 -0.24
CA GLN A 168 20.33 -10.17 -0.23
C GLN A 168 21.31 -9.72 -1.31
N GLU A 169 20.81 -9.44 -2.52
CA GLU A 169 21.60 -8.89 -3.62
C GLU A 169 22.20 -7.53 -3.27
N ASN A 170 21.42 -6.62 -2.66
CA ASN A 170 21.92 -5.31 -2.24
C ASN A 170 22.93 -5.38 -1.08
N ALA A 171 22.87 -6.39 -0.22
CA ALA A 171 23.85 -6.58 0.86
C ALA A 171 25.16 -7.23 0.37
N SER A 172 25.18 -7.78 -0.86
CA SER A 172 26.35 -8.43 -1.46
C SER A 172 27.17 -7.48 -2.36
N ASN A 173 26.69 -6.26 -2.58
CA ASN A 173 27.32 -5.19 -3.36
C ASN A 173 27.85 -4.10 -2.43
#